data_AF-A0A7S0HA48-F1
#
_entry.id   AF-A0A7S0HA48-F1
#
_cell.length_a   1.000
_cell.length_b   1.000
_cell.length_c   1.000
_cell.angle_alpha   90.00
_cell.angle_beta   90.00
_cell.angle_gamma   90.00
#
_symmetry.space_group_name_H-M   'P 1'
#
loop_
_entity.id
_entity.type
_entity.pdbx_description
1 polymer ?
#
loop_
_entity_poly.entity_id
_entity_poly.type
_entity_poly.pdbx_seq_one_letter_code
_entity_poly.pdbx_strand_id
1 'polypeptide(L)'
;RGWQQVGEESESSGQEEGTEDRELERALSVLDEELKRQMDGLASKYAEKEVGMKKQREAARKQLEEECAMKLLESESRLYLNLSKFHPSQQLLDLKSKLRALQVAKHASVGERVEVEEELREKEMAEREKFRDKVKMEHQVLHARVRMEVDKARRRFEEETQNLQGETLALMEADFQTMRQKYETRRAAL
;
A
#
# COMPACT_ATOMS: atom_id res chain seq x y z
N ARG A 1 -24.18 -79.99 63.15
CA ARG A 1 -23.49 -78.73 63.51
C ARG A 1 -22.26 -78.63 62.63
N GLY A 2 -22.34 -77.81 61.59
CA GLY A 2 -21.27 -77.68 60.60
C GLY A 2 -21.82 -77.10 59.30
N TRP A 3 -21.58 -75.81 59.11
CA TRP A 3 -21.44 -75.06 57.85
C TRP A 3 -22.56 -75.13 56.81
N GLN A 4 -23.40 -74.09 56.92
CA GLN A 4 -24.28 -73.55 55.91
C GLN A 4 -23.42 -72.83 54.86
N GLN A 5 -23.55 -73.23 53.59
CA GLN A 5 -22.92 -72.56 52.46
C GLN A 5 -23.97 -71.78 51.67
N VAL A 6 -23.54 -70.57 51.34
CA VAL A 6 -24.15 -69.42 50.67
C VAL A 6 -24.64 -69.77 49.26
N GLY A 7 -25.66 -69.06 48.77
CA GLY A 7 -25.71 -68.71 47.34
C GLY A 7 -27.09 -68.60 46.72
N GLU A 8 -27.55 -67.35 46.60
CA GLU A 8 -28.25 -66.79 45.43
C GLU A 8 -29.70 -67.28 45.20
N GLU A 9 -30.71 -66.41 45.14
CA GLU A 9 -30.84 -65.31 44.19
C GLU A 9 -31.33 -64.03 44.89
N SER A 10 -30.48 -63.00 44.92
CA SER A 10 -30.93 -61.61 45.08
C SER A 10 -30.95 -60.98 43.70
N GLU A 11 -32.15 -60.63 43.28
CA GLU A 11 -32.42 -59.71 42.18
C GLU A 11 -31.60 -58.43 42.39
N SER A 12 -30.58 -58.22 41.55
CA SER A 12 -29.88 -56.95 41.42
C SER A 12 -30.23 -56.36 40.07
N SER A 13 -31.39 -55.69 40.01
CA SER A 13 -31.78 -54.83 38.90
C SER A 13 -31.81 -53.38 39.40
N GLY A 14 -31.01 -52.49 38.79
CA GLY A 14 -31.10 -51.04 39.05
C GLY A 14 -29.80 -50.30 39.41
N GLN A 15 -28.64 -50.65 38.86
CA GLN A 15 -27.39 -49.89 39.07
C GLN A 15 -26.62 -49.60 37.78
N GLU A 16 -27.31 -49.19 36.71
CA GLU A 16 -26.68 -48.77 35.43
C GLU A 16 -26.98 -47.30 35.03
N GLU A 17 -28.11 -46.70 35.46
CA GLU A 17 -28.47 -45.31 35.06
C GLU A 17 -27.44 -44.25 35.51
N GLY A 18 -26.79 -44.42 36.66
CA GLY A 18 -25.81 -43.44 37.17
C GLY A 18 -24.40 -43.53 36.56
N THR A 19 -24.11 -44.59 35.81
CA THR A 19 -22.83 -44.80 35.12
C THR A 19 -22.85 -44.25 33.70
N GLU A 20 -23.99 -44.39 33.01
CA GLU A 20 -24.19 -43.89 31.64
C GLU A 20 -24.19 -42.35 31.60
N ASP A 21 -24.87 -41.69 32.53
CA ASP A 21 -24.87 -40.21 32.64
C ASP A 21 -23.46 -39.65 32.88
N ARG A 22 -22.64 -40.33 33.69
CA ARG A 22 -21.25 -39.92 33.95
C ARG A 22 -20.32 -40.16 32.77
N GLU A 23 -20.62 -41.14 31.93
CA GLU A 23 -19.87 -41.40 30.70
C GLU A 23 -20.26 -40.38 29.62
N LEU A 24 -21.53 -40.01 29.54
CA LEU A 24 -22.04 -38.94 28.68
C LEU A 24 -21.42 -37.58 29.02
N GLU A 25 -21.41 -37.20 30.31
CA GLU A 25 -20.79 -35.96 30.79
C GLU A 25 -19.30 -35.91 30.44
N ARG A 26 -18.57 -37.03 30.59
CA ARG A 26 -17.16 -37.11 30.17
C ARG A 26 -17.01 -36.97 28.66
N ALA A 27 -17.86 -37.61 27.86
CA ALA A 27 -17.81 -37.50 26.41
C ALA A 27 -18.07 -36.06 25.92
N LEU A 28 -19.04 -35.36 26.52
CA LEU A 28 -19.31 -33.95 26.25
C LEU A 28 -18.14 -33.05 26.67
N SER A 29 -17.55 -33.27 27.84
CA SER A 29 -16.37 -32.52 28.31
C SER A 29 -15.17 -32.69 27.38
N VAL A 30 -14.92 -33.92 26.89
CA VAL A 30 -13.85 -34.19 25.92
C VAL A 30 -14.13 -33.47 24.60
N LEU A 31 -15.38 -33.43 24.16
CA LEU A 31 -15.78 -32.75 22.93
C LEU A 31 -15.59 -31.21 23.04
N ASP A 32 -15.89 -30.62 24.19
CA ASP A 32 -15.70 -29.19 24.46
C ASP A 32 -14.20 -28.82 24.52
N GLU A 33 -13.37 -29.64 25.16
CA GLU A 33 -11.92 -29.47 25.17
C GLU A 33 -11.31 -29.56 23.76
N GLU A 34 -11.81 -30.49 22.95
CA GLU A 34 -11.39 -30.64 21.55
C GLU A 34 -11.79 -29.42 20.72
N LEU A 35 -13.02 -28.91 20.88
CA LEU A 35 -13.45 -27.67 20.22
C LEU A 35 -12.54 -26.51 20.61
N LYS A 36 -12.23 -26.36 21.90
CA LYS A 36 -11.35 -25.30 22.39
C LYS A 36 -9.95 -25.39 21.77
N ARG A 37 -9.35 -26.59 21.71
CA ARG A 37 -8.05 -26.80 21.05
C ARG A 37 -8.10 -26.46 19.56
N GLN A 38 -9.19 -26.80 18.86
CA GLN A 38 -9.36 -26.46 17.45
C GLN A 38 -9.52 -24.95 17.24
N MET A 39 -10.24 -24.25 18.14
CA MET A 39 -10.33 -22.79 18.12
C MET A 39 -8.97 -22.12 18.35
N ASP A 40 -8.19 -22.59 19.33
CA ASP A 40 -6.85 -22.06 19.62
C ASP A 40 -5.89 -22.30 18.44
N GLY A 41 -5.99 -23.47 17.80
CA GLY A 41 -5.24 -23.81 16.60
C GLY A 41 -5.60 -22.93 15.39
N LEU A 42 -6.90 -22.65 15.20
CA LEU A 42 -7.37 -21.72 14.17
C LEU A 42 -6.91 -20.29 14.44
N ALA A 43 -7.02 -19.81 15.67
CA ALA A 43 -6.55 -18.49 16.07
C ALA A 43 -5.04 -18.32 15.79
N SER A 44 -4.24 -19.34 16.14
CA SER A 44 -2.79 -19.35 15.89
C SER A 44 -2.47 -19.32 14.39
N LYS A 45 -3.15 -20.17 13.59
CA LYS A 45 -2.98 -20.22 12.13
C LYS A 45 -3.31 -18.89 11.45
N TYR A 46 -4.36 -18.20 11.89
CA TYR A 46 -4.75 -16.91 11.33
C TYR A 46 -3.86 -15.76 11.83
N ALA A 47 -3.32 -15.84 13.04
CA ALA A 47 -2.29 -14.91 13.52
C ALA A 47 -1.00 -15.00 12.68
N GLU A 48 -0.55 -16.21 12.34
CA GLU A 48 0.60 -16.42 11.45
C GLU A 48 0.34 -15.88 10.03
N LYS A 49 -0.85 -16.13 9.48
CA LYS A 49 -1.26 -15.55 8.19
C LYS A 49 -1.29 -14.03 8.22
N GLU A 50 -1.77 -13.43 9.31
CA GLU A 50 -1.80 -11.97 9.48
C GLU A 50 -0.37 -11.39 9.46
N VAL A 51 0.59 -12.04 10.13
CA VAL A 51 2.00 -11.66 10.08
C VAL A 51 2.56 -11.77 8.65
N GLY A 52 2.21 -12.83 7.92
CA GLY A 52 2.56 -13.00 6.50
C GLY A 52 2.01 -11.86 5.63
N MET A 53 0.74 -11.50 5.82
CA MET A 53 0.11 -10.39 5.12
C MET A 53 0.72 -9.04 5.47
N LYS A 54 1.11 -8.81 6.73
CA LYS A 54 1.83 -7.60 7.14
C LYS A 54 3.14 -7.43 6.36
N LYS A 55 3.92 -8.50 6.21
CA LYS A 55 5.16 -8.49 5.41
C LYS A 55 4.90 -8.21 3.93
N GLN A 56 3.86 -8.80 3.35
CA GLN A 56 3.48 -8.55 1.95
C GLN A 56 3.05 -7.09 1.74
N ARG A 57 2.28 -6.52 2.66
CA ARG A 57 1.91 -5.09 2.63
C ARG A 57 3.11 -4.18 2.76
N GLU A 58 4.04 -4.51 3.63
CA GLU A 58 5.27 -3.73 3.80
C GLU A 58 6.14 -3.78 2.54
N ALA A 59 6.24 -4.93 1.89
CA ALA A 59 6.93 -5.08 0.60
C ALA A 59 6.25 -4.27 -0.52
N ALA A 60 4.92 -4.37 -0.65
CA ALA A 60 4.16 -3.60 -1.63
C ALA A 60 4.28 -2.09 -1.38
N ARG A 61 4.20 -1.66 -0.12
CA ARG A 61 4.43 -0.26 0.28
C ARG A 61 5.81 0.22 -0.13
N LYS A 62 6.85 -0.58 0.11
CA LYS A 62 8.22 -0.22 -0.27
C LYS A 62 8.36 -0.07 -1.79
N GLN A 63 7.78 -0.97 -2.58
CA GLN A 63 7.75 -0.85 -4.04
C GLN A 63 7.07 0.44 -4.50
N LEU A 64 5.95 0.80 -3.87
CA LEU A 64 5.25 2.07 -4.12
C LEU A 64 6.10 3.31 -3.80
N GLU A 65 6.82 3.28 -2.68
CA GLU A 65 7.76 4.33 -2.29
C GLU A 65 8.90 4.47 -3.32
N GLU A 66 9.46 3.35 -3.79
CA GLU A 66 10.50 3.32 -4.83
C GLU A 66 9.99 3.85 -6.18
N GLU A 67 8.80 3.42 -6.63
CA GLU A 67 8.17 3.94 -7.86
C GLU A 67 7.92 5.46 -7.79
N CYS A 68 7.45 5.95 -6.64
CA CYS A 68 7.25 7.38 -6.42
C CYS A 68 8.57 8.16 -6.47
N ALA A 69 9.62 7.63 -5.83
CA ALA A 69 10.95 8.24 -5.86
C ALA A 69 11.52 8.31 -7.29
N MET A 70 11.34 7.24 -8.09
CA MET A 70 11.74 7.22 -9.50
C MET A 70 10.97 8.25 -10.32
N LYS A 71 9.66 8.38 -10.14
CA LYS A 71 8.84 9.38 -10.86
C LYS A 71 9.22 10.82 -10.49
N LEU A 72 9.57 11.07 -9.23
CA LEU A 72 10.10 12.35 -8.79
C LEU A 72 11.43 12.66 -9.50
N LEU A 73 12.37 11.71 -9.50
CA LEU A 73 13.67 11.87 -10.14
C LEU A 73 13.58 12.10 -11.66
N GLU A 74 12.67 11.39 -12.35
CA GLU A 74 12.35 11.63 -13.76
C GLU A 74 11.83 13.06 -14.00
N SER A 75 10.99 13.56 -13.09
CA SER A 75 10.41 14.91 -13.18
C SER A 75 11.47 16.00 -12.97
N GLU A 76 12.36 15.82 -11.99
CA GLU A 76 13.49 16.72 -11.74
C GLU A 76 14.45 16.75 -12.92
N SER A 77 14.81 15.58 -13.43
CA SER A 77 15.68 15.46 -14.63
C SER A 77 15.08 16.19 -15.83
N ARG A 78 13.76 16.13 -16.01
CA ARG A 78 13.06 16.84 -17.09
C ARG A 78 13.05 18.35 -16.89
N LEU A 79 12.93 18.83 -15.65
CA LEU A 79 13.07 20.25 -15.33
C LEU A 79 14.48 20.76 -15.65
N TYR A 80 15.52 20.02 -15.25
CA TYR A 80 16.90 20.37 -15.56
C TYR A 80 17.15 20.40 -17.08
N LEU A 81 16.61 19.44 -17.83
CA LEU A 81 16.70 19.43 -19.29
C LEU A 81 15.98 20.62 -19.93
N ASN A 82 14.85 21.05 -19.38
CA ASN A 82 14.14 22.22 -19.88
C ASN A 82 14.86 23.52 -19.52
N LEU A 83 15.50 23.57 -18.36
CA LEU A 83 16.41 24.65 -17.95
C LEU A 83 17.61 24.79 -18.90
N SER A 84 18.17 23.67 -19.38
CA SER A 84 19.33 23.69 -20.29
C SER A 84 18.99 24.07 -21.74
N LYS A 85 17.71 24.09 -22.12
CA LYS A 85 17.24 24.45 -23.47
C LYS A 85 17.00 25.95 -23.69
N PHE A 86 17.40 26.82 -22.76
CA PHE A 86 17.33 28.26 -23.00
C PHE A 86 18.26 28.64 -24.15
N HIS A 87 17.67 28.94 -25.31
CA HIS A 87 18.37 29.52 -26.44
C HIS A 87 17.82 30.93 -26.68
N PRO A 88 18.69 31.96 -26.75
CA PRO A 88 18.27 33.31 -27.10
C PRO A 88 17.63 33.33 -28.48
N SER A 89 16.62 34.18 -28.69
CA SER A 89 15.98 34.26 -30.00
C SER A 89 16.93 34.78 -31.07
N GLN A 90 16.61 34.52 -32.34
CA GLN A 90 17.34 35.08 -33.47
C GLN A 90 17.39 36.61 -33.40
N GLN A 91 16.30 37.26 -32.98
CA GLN A 91 16.25 38.72 -32.80
C GLN A 91 17.26 39.21 -31.76
N LEU A 92 17.42 38.49 -30.65
CA LEU A 92 18.38 38.82 -29.62
C LEU A 92 19.83 38.64 -30.10
N LEU A 93 20.08 37.58 -30.89
CA LEU A 93 21.37 37.34 -31.51
C LEU A 93 21.72 38.43 -32.54
N ASP A 94 20.74 38.85 -33.35
CA ASP A 94 20.89 39.91 -34.33
C ASP A 94 21.18 41.26 -33.66
N LEU A 95 20.49 41.59 -32.55
CA LEU A 95 20.79 42.78 -31.74
C LEU A 95 22.19 42.72 -31.10
N LYS A 96 22.63 41.56 -30.59
CA LYS A 96 24.01 41.38 -30.10
C LYS A 96 25.04 41.59 -31.20
N SER A 97 24.76 41.10 -32.40
CA SER A 97 25.61 41.30 -33.57
C SER A 97 25.67 42.77 -33.98
N LYS A 98 24.52 43.45 -34.02
CA LYS A 98 24.38 44.88 -34.30
C LYS A 98 25.15 45.74 -33.28
N LEU A 99 25.02 45.43 -31.99
CA LEU A 99 25.76 46.12 -30.93
C LEU A 99 27.27 45.96 -31.10
N ARG A 100 27.76 44.75 -31.40
CA ARG A 100 29.19 44.52 -31.69
C ARG A 100 29.65 45.30 -32.91
N ALA A 101 28.87 45.31 -33.99
CA ALA A 101 29.20 46.07 -35.19
C ALA A 101 29.31 47.58 -34.89
N LEU A 102 28.38 48.13 -34.10
CA LEU A 102 28.40 49.52 -33.68
C LEU A 102 29.58 49.85 -32.76
N GLN A 103 30.01 48.93 -31.88
CA GLN A 103 31.19 49.10 -31.01
C GLN A 103 32.49 49.23 -31.81
N VAL A 104 32.61 48.49 -32.92
CA VAL A 104 33.82 48.48 -33.77
C VAL A 104 33.79 49.61 -34.80
N ALA A 105 32.61 50.12 -35.17
CA ALA A 105 32.47 51.22 -36.12
C ALA A 105 33.03 52.54 -35.56
N LYS A 106 34.05 53.10 -36.24
CA LYS A 106 34.74 54.35 -35.85
C LYS A 106 33.87 55.62 -35.85
N HIS A 107 32.80 55.63 -36.62
CA HIS A 107 31.92 56.80 -36.81
C HIS A 107 30.51 56.59 -36.24
N ALA A 108 30.28 55.51 -35.50
CA ALA A 108 28.97 55.27 -34.90
C ALA A 108 28.65 56.33 -33.84
N SER A 109 27.43 56.86 -33.90
CA SER A 109 26.88 57.76 -32.90
C SER A 109 26.84 57.08 -31.53
N VAL A 110 27.23 57.80 -30.48
CA VAL A 110 27.08 57.32 -29.09
C VAL A 110 25.60 57.09 -28.77
N GLY A 111 24.70 57.91 -29.31
CA GLY A 111 23.25 57.73 -29.15
C GLY A 111 22.73 56.43 -29.76
N GLU A 112 23.17 56.10 -30.99
CA GLU A 112 22.76 54.86 -31.66
C GLU A 112 23.27 53.60 -30.92
N ARG A 113 24.46 53.68 -30.31
CA ARG A 113 24.98 52.61 -29.45
C ARG A 113 24.14 52.42 -28.19
N VAL A 114 23.76 53.52 -27.53
CA VAL A 114 22.94 53.49 -26.32
C VAL A 114 21.54 52.94 -26.62
N GLU A 115 20.91 53.38 -27.71
CA GLU A 115 19.60 52.87 -28.14
C GLU A 115 19.61 51.36 -28.38
N VAL A 116 20.61 50.84 -29.11
CA VAL A 116 20.72 49.40 -29.38
C VAL A 116 21.06 48.61 -28.10
N GLU A 117 21.84 49.19 -27.18
CA GLU A 117 22.13 48.57 -25.90
C GLU A 117 20.89 48.50 -24.98
N GLU A 118 20.07 49.55 -24.94
CA GLU A 118 18.81 49.57 -24.20
C GLU A 118 17.81 48.56 -24.79
N GLU A 119 17.63 48.55 -26.12
CA GLU A 119 16.76 47.57 -26.80
C GLU A 119 17.22 46.13 -26.53
N LEU A 120 18.54 45.88 -26.55
CA LEU A 120 19.09 44.56 -26.23
C LEU A 120 18.75 44.15 -24.79
N ARG A 121 18.91 45.05 -23.81
CA ARG A 121 18.61 44.74 -22.39
C ARG A 121 17.13 44.46 -22.17
N GLU A 122 16.24 45.24 -22.77
CA GLU A 122 14.79 45.03 -22.67
C GLU A 122 14.37 43.68 -23.25
N LYS A 123 14.89 43.33 -24.44
CA LYS A 123 14.61 42.04 -25.08
C LYS A 123 15.20 40.87 -24.29
N GLU A 124 16.40 41.02 -23.72
CA GLU A 124 17.00 40.01 -22.83
C GLU A 124 16.14 39.75 -21.59
N MET A 125 15.65 40.82 -20.96
CA MET A 125 14.78 40.72 -19.79
C MET A 125 13.45 40.05 -20.14
N ALA A 126 12.82 40.45 -21.25
CA ALA A 126 11.55 39.88 -21.70
C ALA A 126 11.67 38.38 -22.06
N GLU A 127 12.76 37.96 -22.72
CA GLU A 127 12.98 36.54 -23.02
C GLU A 127 13.27 35.71 -21.78
N ARG A 128 14.03 36.26 -20.82
CA ARG A 128 14.28 35.60 -19.53
C ARG A 128 13.00 35.44 -18.72
N GLU A 129 12.12 36.42 -18.73
CA GLU A 129 10.83 36.37 -18.03
C GLU A 129 9.91 35.31 -18.66
N LYS A 130 9.77 35.31 -19.99
CA LYS A 130 9.03 34.25 -20.72
C LYS A 130 9.57 32.85 -20.44
N PHE A 131 10.89 32.71 -20.36
CA PHE A 131 11.51 31.43 -20.03
C PHE A 131 11.22 31.01 -18.58
N ARG A 132 11.30 31.93 -17.61
CA ARG A 132 10.93 31.68 -16.21
C ARG A 132 9.47 31.24 -16.08
N ASP A 133 8.56 31.90 -16.78
CA ASP A 133 7.12 31.55 -16.76
C ASP A 133 6.88 30.17 -17.37
N LYS A 134 7.54 29.85 -18.48
CA LYS A 134 7.49 28.52 -19.09
C LYS A 134 7.98 27.45 -18.12
N VAL A 135 9.14 27.65 -17.49
CA VAL A 135 9.69 26.72 -16.49
C VAL A 135 8.73 26.55 -15.32
N LYS A 136 8.13 27.65 -14.83
CA LYS A 136 7.15 27.61 -13.74
C LYS A 136 5.91 26.80 -14.12
N MET A 137 5.36 26.98 -15.31
CA MET A 137 4.23 26.17 -15.78
C MET A 137 4.61 24.69 -15.94
N GLU A 138 5.75 24.40 -16.57
CA GLU A 138 6.20 23.02 -16.75
C GLU A 138 6.44 22.32 -15.39
N HIS A 139 6.98 23.05 -14.42
CA HIS A 139 7.10 22.57 -13.04
C HIS A 139 5.74 22.26 -12.41
N GLN A 140 4.76 23.15 -12.54
CA GLN A 140 3.40 22.91 -12.02
C GLN A 140 2.74 21.69 -12.67
N VAL A 141 2.89 21.53 -14.00
CA VAL A 141 2.36 20.38 -14.73
C VAL A 141 3.01 19.08 -14.27
N LEU A 142 4.34 19.08 -14.12
CA LEU A 142 5.08 17.91 -13.63
C LEU A 142 4.67 17.56 -12.20
N HIS A 143 4.61 18.54 -11.30
CA HIS A 143 4.17 18.34 -9.93
C HIS A 143 2.73 17.79 -9.85
N ALA A 144 1.81 18.33 -10.65
CA ALA A 144 0.43 17.83 -10.71
C ALA A 144 0.36 16.38 -11.21
N ARG A 145 1.17 16.03 -12.22
CA ARG A 145 1.26 14.66 -12.74
C ARG A 145 1.83 13.69 -11.70
N VAL A 146 2.92 14.06 -11.02
CA VAL A 146 3.51 13.24 -9.96
C VAL A 146 2.49 13.01 -8.85
N ARG A 147 1.83 14.08 -8.36
CA ARG A 147 0.79 13.97 -7.33
C ARG A 147 -0.33 13.01 -7.73
N MET A 148 -0.82 13.11 -8.96
CA MET A 148 -1.86 12.20 -9.47
C MET A 148 -1.39 10.74 -9.50
N GLU A 149 -0.17 10.46 -9.96
CA GLU A 149 0.36 9.09 -9.98
C GLU A 149 0.55 8.53 -8.57
N VAL A 150 1.05 9.35 -7.63
CA VAL A 150 1.12 8.99 -6.20
C VAL A 150 -0.26 8.63 -5.65
N ASP A 151 -1.27 9.46 -5.93
CA ASP A 151 -2.65 9.23 -5.46
C ASP A 151 -3.25 7.94 -6.06
N LYS A 152 -3.00 7.65 -7.35
CA LYS A 152 -3.43 6.39 -7.99
C LYS A 152 -2.77 5.17 -7.37
N ALA A 153 -1.48 5.29 -7.07
CA ALA A 153 -0.71 4.20 -6.51
C ALA A 153 -1.15 3.92 -5.06
N ARG A 154 -1.42 4.98 -4.29
CA ARG A 154 -2.02 4.91 -2.95
C ARG A 154 -3.39 4.23 -2.96
N ARG A 155 -4.30 4.61 -3.87
CA ARG A 155 -5.64 3.98 -3.95
C ARG A 155 -5.54 2.49 -4.25
N ARG A 156 -4.71 2.10 -5.22
CA ARG A 156 -4.46 0.67 -5.55
C ARG A 156 -3.98 -0.10 -4.32
N PHE A 157 -3.05 0.47 -3.56
CA PHE A 157 -2.57 -0.15 -2.32
C PHE A 157 -3.66 -0.31 -1.26
N GLU A 158 -4.48 0.72 -1.06
CA GLU A 158 -5.59 0.69 -0.11
C GLU A 158 -6.64 -0.36 -0.52
N GLU A 159 -6.99 -0.44 -1.81
CA GLU A 159 -7.89 -1.45 -2.38
C GLU A 159 -7.35 -2.88 -2.21
N GLU A 160 -6.10 -3.13 -2.61
CA GLU A 160 -5.45 -4.44 -2.45
C GLU A 160 -5.37 -4.84 -0.97
N THR A 161 -5.06 -3.89 -0.09
CA THR A 161 -5.02 -4.12 1.37
C THR A 161 -6.39 -4.52 1.91
N GLN A 162 -7.45 -3.82 1.51
CA GLN A 162 -8.82 -4.12 1.93
C GLN A 162 -9.29 -5.48 1.40
N ASN A 163 -9.00 -5.79 0.13
CA ASN A 163 -9.34 -7.07 -0.48
C ASN A 163 -8.68 -8.24 0.27
N LEU A 164 -7.37 -8.13 0.54
CA LEU A 164 -6.63 -9.14 1.31
C LEU A 164 -7.19 -9.33 2.74
N GLN A 165 -7.64 -8.25 3.40
CA GLN A 165 -8.32 -8.35 4.70
C GLN A 165 -9.65 -9.08 4.58
N GLY A 166 -10.47 -8.71 3.60
CA GLY A 166 -11.77 -9.32 3.35
C GLY A 166 -11.66 -10.81 3.05
N GLU A 167 -10.74 -11.20 2.17
CA GLU A 167 -10.47 -12.61 1.83
C GLU A 167 -10.02 -13.43 3.06
N THR A 168 -9.16 -12.85 3.91
CA THR A 168 -8.69 -13.54 5.11
C THR A 168 -9.81 -13.74 6.14
N LEU A 169 -10.65 -12.72 6.35
CA LEU A 169 -11.80 -12.82 7.24
C LEU A 169 -12.82 -13.85 6.73
N ALA A 170 -13.12 -13.84 5.43
CA ALA A 170 -14.04 -14.80 4.81
C ALA A 170 -13.55 -16.25 4.96
N LEU A 171 -12.25 -16.49 4.76
CA LEU A 171 -11.65 -17.82 4.98
C LEU A 171 -11.72 -18.24 6.45
N MET A 172 -11.48 -17.31 7.39
CA MET A 172 -11.59 -17.58 8.83
C MET A 172 -13.02 -17.94 9.23
N GLU A 173 -14.02 -17.19 8.72
CA GLU A 173 -15.44 -17.46 8.96
C GLU A 173 -15.85 -18.83 8.42
N ALA A 174 -15.40 -19.20 7.21
CA ALA A 174 -15.70 -20.51 6.62
C ALA A 174 -15.08 -21.68 7.42
N ASP A 175 -13.82 -21.54 7.84
CA ASP A 175 -13.15 -22.52 8.69
C ASP A 175 -13.88 -22.65 10.05
N PHE A 176 -14.30 -21.53 10.64
CA PHE A 176 -15.05 -21.50 11.89
C PHE A 176 -16.42 -22.16 11.77
N GLN A 177 -17.19 -21.83 10.72
CA GLN A 177 -18.50 -22.44 10.47
C GLN A 177 -18.39 -23.96 10.27
N THR A 178 -17.37 -24.41 9.53
CA THR A 178 -17.12 -25.84 9.32
C THR A 178 -16.80 -26.56 10.63
N MET A 179 -15.94 -25.98 11.47
CA MET A 179 -15.60 -26.51 12.79
C MET A 179 -16.84 -26.57 13.69
N ARG A 180 -17.61 -25.48 13.74
CA ARG A 180 -18.84 -25.39 14.52
C ARG A 180 -19.84 -26.47 14.12
N GLN A 181 -20.06 -26.66 12.82
CA GLN A 181 -20.99 -27.68 12.32
C GLN A 181 -20.55 -29.10 12.72
N LYS A 182 -19.24 -29.40 12.64
CA LYS A 182 -18.70 -30.69 13.10
C LYS A 182 -18.92 -30.91 14.59
N TYR A 183 -18.69 -29.88 15.41
CA TYR A 183 -18.94 -29.93 16.84
C TYR A 183 -20.42 -30.14 17.15
N GLU A 184 -21.32 -29.35 16.56
CA GLU A 184 -22.78 -29.46 16.77
C GLU A 184 -23.30 -30.84 16.34
N THR A 185 -22.80 -31.39 15.23
CA THR A 185 -23.16 -32.74 14.77
C THR A 185 -22.71 -33.82 15.76
N ARG A 186 -21.47 -33.74 16.27
CA ARG A 186 -20.97 -34.72 17.25
C ARG A 186 -21.66 -34.58 18.60
N ARG A 187 -21.98 -33.35 19.01
CA ARG A 187 -22.70 -33.05 20.25
C ARG A 187 -24.14 -33.56 20.20
N ALA A 188 -24.81 -33.51 19.04
CA ALA A 188 -26.16 -34.03 18.89
C ALA A 188 -26.22 -35.56 18.77
N ALA A 189 -25.10 -36.20 18.40
CA ALA A 189 -24.98 -37.65 18.31
C ALA A 189 -24.63 -38.31 19.65
N LEU A 190 -24.04 -37.55 20.57
CA LEU A 190 -23.88 -37.89 21.98
C LEU A 190 -25.19 -37.56 22.72
#